data_AF-A0A1I0NTX9-F1
#
_entry.id   AF-A0A1I0NTX9-F1
#
_cell.length_a   1.000
_cell.length_b   1.000
_cell.length_c   1.000
_cell.angle_alpha   90.00
_cell.angle_beta   90.00
_cell.angle_gamma   90.00
#
_symmetry.space_group_name_H-M   'P 1'
#
loop_
_entity.id
_entity.type
_entity.pdbx_description
1 polymer ?
#
loop_
_entity_poly.entity_id
_entity_poly.type
_entity_poly.pdbx_seq_one_letter_code
_entity_poly.pdbx_strand_id
1 'polypeptide(L)'
;MKSDIGIAKNYLIEKEIKELERIVTMYLDYAENQAARQLPMKMVDWIQKLDAFLQFNEYQILKDAGKVSHDVAVKLAENEYEKFRIVQDRNYESDFDKEFKKLINKSPNRKKE
;
A
#
# COMPACT_ATOMS: atom_id res chain seq x y z
N MET A 1 -1.72 15.92 0.53
CA MET A 1 -2.16 16.89 1.57
C MET A 1 -1.96 16.28 2.96
N LYS A 2 -1.94 17.07 4.05
CA LYS A 2 -1.80 16.53 5.42
C LYS A 2 -2.89 15.50 5.77
N SER A 3 -4.08 15.65 5.21
CA SER A 3 -5.19 14.70 5.34
C SER A 3 -4.91 13.29 4.79
N ASP A 4 -3.98 13.14 3.84
CA ASP A 4 -3.68 11.84 3.22
C ASP A 4 -2.88 10.90 4.12
N ILE A 5 -2.22 11.43 5.16
CA ILE A 5 -1.29 10.68 6.01
C ILE A 5 -2.05 9.88 7.08
N GLY A 6 -3.20 10.38 7.52
CA GLY A 6 -4.05 9.68 8.48
C GLY A 6 -4.83 8.51 7.89
N ILE A 7 -4.90 8.43 6.55
CA ILE A 7 -5.58 7.35 5.84
C ILE A 7 -4.53 6.30 5.45
N ALA A 8 -4.62 5.13 6.07
CA ALA A 8 -3.86 3.97 5.61
C ALA A 8 -4.35 3.56 4.22
N LYS A 9 -3.70 4.07 3.19
CA LYS A 9 -3.91 3.59 1.81
C LYS A 9 -3.10 2.31 1.65
N ASN A 10 -3.75 1.25 1.21
CA ASN A 10 -3.14 -0.06 1.02
C ASN A 10 -2.28 -0.04 -0.25
N TYR A 11 -1.08 0.55 -0.14
CA TYR A 11 -0.12 0.62 -1.23
C TYR A 11 0.69 -0.67 -1.30
N LEU A 12 0.01 -1.77 -1.62
CA LEU A 12 0.73 -2.98 -2.00
C LEU A 12 1.44 -2.71 -3.33
N ILE A 13 2.73 -3.01 -3.40
CA ILE A 13 3.45 -2.98 -4.68
C ILE A 13 2.96 -4.12 -5.57
N GLU A 14 3.20 -4.04 -6.87
CA GLU A 14 2.72 -5.04 -7.85
C GLU A 14 3.06 -6.48 -7.43
N LYS A 15 4.25 -6.69 -6.85
CA LYS A 15 4.67 -7.99 -6.34
C LYS A 15 3.79 -8.47 -5.19
N GLU A 16 3.50 -7.61 -4.21
CA GLU A 16 2.66 -7.95 -3.06
C GLU A 16 1.21 -8.19 -3.46
N ILE A 17 0.70 -7.44 -4.45
CA ILE A 17 -0.63 -7.68 -5.03
C ILE A 17 -0.68 -9.07 -5.67
N LYS A 18 0.32 -9.44 -6.49
CA LYS A 18 0.39 -10.78 -7.10
C LYS A 18 0.47 -11.89 -6.07
N GLU A 19 1.22 -11.67 -4.98
CA GLU A 19 1.28 -12.62 -3.86
C GLU A 19 -0.09 -12.77 -3.19
N LEU A 20 -0.80 -11.66 -2.96
CA LEU A 20 -2.17 -11.65 -2.42
C LEU A 20 -3.17 -12.36 -3.35
N GLU A 21 -3.14 -12.10 -4.65
CA GLU A 21 -4.01 -12.75 -5.63
C GLU A 21 -3.81 -14.26 -5.64
N ARG A 22 -2.55 -14.71 -5.53
CA ARG A 22 -2.21 -16.14 -5.53
C ARG A 22 -2.77 -16.84 -4.30
N ILE A 23 -2.60 -16.26 -3.11
CA ILE A 23 -3.11 -16.86 -1.86
C ILE A 23 -4.64 -16.87 -1.83
N VAL A 24 -5.29 -15.80 -2.31
CA VAL A 24 -6.75 -15.71 -2.38
C VAL A 24 -7.32 -16.76 -3.33
N THR A 25 -6.77 -16.87 -4.53
CA THR A 25 -7.19 -17.89 -5.51
C THR A 25 -7.08 -19.29 -4.93
N MET A 26 -5.94 -19.61 -4.33
CA MET A 26 -5.71 -20.92 -3.73
C MET A 26 -6.66 -21.24 -2.56
N TYR A 27 -7.05 -20.23 -1.77
CA TYR A 27 -8.04 -20.40 -0.71
C TYR A 27 -9.45 -20.61 -1.26
N LEU A 28 -9.81 -19.93 -2.35
CA LEU A 28 -11.09 -20.13 -3.03
C LEU A 28 -11.19 -21.53 -3.64
N ASP A 29 -10.13 -22.03 -4.28
CA ASP A 29 -10.07 -23.40 -4.81
C ASP A 29 -10.25 -24.43 -3.69
N TYR A 30 -9.62 -24.20 -2.53
CA TYR A 30 -9.81 -25.03 -1.34
C TYR A 30 -11.28 -25.01 -0.89
N ALA A 31 -11.89 -23.83 -0.82
CA ALA A 31 -13.28 -23.67 -0.39
C ALA A 31 -14.26 -24.35 -1.37
N GLU A 32 -14.03 -24.22 -2.67
CA GLU A 32 -14.81 -24.89 -3.72
C GLU A 32 -14.72 -26.41 -3.59
N ASN A 33 -13.53 -26.95 -3.31
CA ASN A 33 -13.37 -28.39 -3.08
C ASN A 33 -14.17 -28.89 -1.88
N GLN A 34 -14.19 -28.13 -0.78
CA GLN A 34 -15.00 -28.49 0.40
C GLN A 34 -16.49 -28.44 0.09
N ALA A 35 -16.94 -27.44 -0.68
CA ALA A 35 -18.33 -27.30 -1.09
C ALA A 35 -18.75 -28.44 -2.04
N ALA A 36 -17.90 -28.83 -2.99
CA ALA A 36 -18.13 -29.95 -3.91
C ALA A 36 -18.27 -31.29 -3.17
N ARG A 37 -17.60 -31.45 -2.03
CA ARG A 37 -17.72 -32.61 -1.13
C ARG A 37 -18.97 -32.56 -0.23
N GLN A 38 -19.81 -31.54 -0.37
CA GLN A 38 -21.03 -31.33 0.43
C GLN A 38 -20.77 -31.35 1.93
N LEU A 39 -19.61 -30.87 2.37
CA LEU A 39 -19.28 -30.75 3.78
C LEU A 39 -19.93 -29.47 4.33
N PRO A 40 -20.98 -29.58 5.18
CA PRO A 40 -21.61 -28.39 5.73
C PRO A 40 -20.64 -27.70 6.70
N MET A 41 -20.41 -26.40 6.49
CA MET A 41 -19.57 -25.58 7.35
C MET A 41 -20.28 -24.29 7.73
N LYS A 42 -20.07 -23.86 8.97
CA LYS A 42 -20.50 -22.55 9.48
C LYS A 42 -19.39 -21.53 9.27
N MET A 43 -19.73 -20.24 9.35
CA MET A 43 -18.76 -19.15 9.24
C MET A 43 -17.62 -19.27 10.28
N VAL A 44 -17.91 -19.77 11.48
CA VAL A 44 -16.88 -20.01 12.51
C VAL A 44 -15.87 -21.09 12.12
N ASP A 45 -16.29 -22.09 11.35
CA ASP A 45 -15.42 -23.16 10.87
C ASP A 45 -14.48 -22.62 9.79
N TRP A 46 -14.99 -21.74 8.92
CA TRP A 46 -14.19 -21.07 7.89
C TRP A 46 -13.06 -20.21 8.46
N ILE A 47 -13.28 -19.52 9.59
CA ILE A 47 -12.24 -18.76 10.29
C ILE A 47 -11.10 -19.70 10.70
N GLN A 48 -11.43 -20.83 11.35
CA GLN A 48 -10.41 -21.80 11.79
C GLN A 48 -9.67 -22.43 10.60
N LYS A 49 -10.37 -22.72 9.49
CA LYS A 49 -9.75 -23.24 8.27
C LYS A 49 -8.86 -22.22 7.59
N LEU A 50 -9.24 -20.93 7.59
CA LEU A 50 -8.41 -19.85 7.06
C LEU A 50 -7.11 -19.75 7.85
N ASP A 51 -7.17 -19.72 9.18
CA ASP A 51 -5.98 -19.68 10.01
C ASP A 51 -5.06 -20.88 9.75
N ALA A 52 -5.61 -22.10 9.72
CA ALA A 52 -4.85 -23.30 9.40
C ALA A 52 -4.22 -23.26 7.99
N PHE A 53 -4.96 -22.74 7.01
CA PHE A 53 -4.49 -22.57 5.64
C PHE A 53 -3.33 -21.57 5.54
N LEU A 54 -3.44 -20.42 6.23
CA LEU A 54 -2.38 -19.41 6.27
C LEU A 54 -1.11 -19.99 6.93
N GLN A 55 -1.26 -20.68 8.07
CA GLN A 55 -0.13 -21.35 8.74
C GLN A 55 0.53 -22.42 7.88
N PHE A 56 -0.27 -23.24 7.18
CA PHE A 56 0.25 -24.28 6.29
C PHE A 56 1.07 -23.69 5.13
N ASN A 57 0.69 -22.51 4.65
CA ASN A 57 1.40 -21.78 3.62
C ASN A 57 2.48 -20.82 4.19
N GLU A 58 2.88 -21.02 5.45
CA GLU A 58 3.94 -20.26 6.13
C GLU A 58 3.67 -18.75 6.29
N TYR A 59 2.41 -18.32 6.23
CA TYR A 59 2.02 -16.94 6.52
C TYR A 59 1.87 -16.70 8.02
N GLN A 60 2.31 -15.53 8.48
CA GLN A 60 2.14 -15.11 9.86
C GLN A 60 0.71 -14.62 10.10
N ILE A 61 0.02 -15.23 11.05
CA ILE A 61 -1.31 -14.78 11.47
C ILE A 61 -1.17 -13.63 12.46
N LEU A 62 -1.89 -12.54 12.19
CA LEU A 62 -2.05 -11.44 13.12
C LEU A 62 -2.95 -11.87 14.30
N LYS A 63 -2.35 -12.05 15.48
CA LYS A 63 -3.07 -12.52 16.69
C LYS A 63 -3.71 -11.40 17.51
N ASP A 64 -3.19 -10.18 17.38
CA ASP A 64 -3.62 -9.02 18.14
C ASP A 64 -3.50 -7.75 17.29
N ALA A 65 -4.17 -6.68 17.74
CA ALA A 65 -4.13 -5.38 17.06
C ALA A 65 -2.79 -4.62 17.27
N GLY A 66 -1.77 -5.27 17.84
CA GLY A 66 -0.53 -4.64 18.25
C GLY A 66 -0.66 -3.81 19.53
N LYS A 67 0.39 -3.04 19.83
CA LYS A 67 0.50 -2.20 21.04
C LYS A 67 0.23 -0.71 20.79
N VAL A 68 0.22 -0.28 19.53
CA VAL A 68 0.14 1.12 19.15
C VAL A 68 -1.29 1.44 18.73
N SER A 69 -1.96 2.32 19.48
CA SER A 69 -3.27 2.82 19.12
C SER A 69 -3.22 3.69 17.86
N HIS A 70 -4.32 3.74 17.11
CA HIS A 70 -4.47 4.59 15.93
C HIS A 70 -4.05 6.05 16.19
N ASP A 71 -4.52 6.67 17.27
CA ASP A 71 -4.20 8.07 17.62
C ASP A 71 -2.70 8.34 17.77
N VAL A 72 -1.97 7.38 18.35
CA VAL A 72 -0.52 7.46 18.52
C VAL A 72 0.18 7.35 17.16
N ALA A 73 -0.27 6.43 16.30
CA ALA A 73 0.27 6.27 14.96
C ALA A 73 0.05 7.52 14.10
N VAL A 74 -1.15 8.13 14.16
CA VAL A 74 -1.46 9.37 13.43
C VAL A 74 -0.57 10.52 13.90
N LYS A 75 -0.43 10.73 15.22
CA LYS A 75 0.46 11.77 15.75
C LYS A 75 1.92 11.60 15.30
N LEU A 76 2.41 10.36 15.29
CA LEU A 76 3.76 10.07 14.81
C LEU A 76 3.90 10.40 13.32
N ALA A 77 2.92 10.00 12.51
CA ALA A 77 2.92 10.26 11.07
C ALA A 77 2.82 11.76 10.74
N GLU A 78 2.04 12.53 11.52
CA GLU A 78 2.01 13.99 11.41
C GLU A 78 3.37 14.62 11.69
N ASN A 79 4.06 14.18 12.76
CA ASN A 79 5.39 14.69 13.11
C ASN A 79 6.43 14.41 12.00
N GLU A 80 6.42 13.21 11.42
CA GLU A 80 7.32 12.88 10.31
C GLU A 80 6.95 13.65 9.03
N TYR A 81 5.67 13.89 8.79
CA TYR A 81 5.24 14.69 7.65
C TYR A 81 5.68 16.14 7.73
N GLU A 82 5.66 16.77 8.92
CA GLU A 82 6.16 18.14 9.06
C GLU A 82 7.64 18.25 8.65
N LYS A 83 8.46 17.23 8.96
CA LYS A 83 9.86 17.16 8.51
C LYS A 83 9.94 16.96 6.99
N PHE A 84 9.16 16.02 6.45
CA PHE A 84 9.10 15.74 5.02
C PHE A 84 8.68 16.98 4.21
N ARG A 85 7.66 17.72 4.65
CA ARG A 85 7.13 18.90 3.96
C ARG A 85 8.22 19.95 3.73
N ILE A 86 9.05 20.22 4.74
CA ILE A 86 10.16 21.20 4.62
C ILE A 86 11.14 20.78 3.51
N VAL A 87 11.47 19.50 3.42
CA VAL A 87 12.36 18.97 2.38
C VAL A 87 11.68 19.01 1.01
N GLN A 88 10.40 18.64 0.95
CA GLN A 88 9.60 18.68 -0.27
C GLN A 88 9.51 20.10 -0.83
N ASP A 89 9.20 21.09 0.01
CA ASP A 89 9.08 22.50 -0.39
C ASP A 89 10.41 23.05 -0.93
N ARG A 90 11.54 22.70 -0.30
CA ARG A 90 12.87 23.11 -0.77
C ARG A 90 13.24 22.52 -2.13
N ASN A 91 12.83 21.27 -2.38
CA ASN A 91 13.12 20.54 -3.60
C ASN A 91 11.99 20.66 -4.63
N TYR A 92 10.95 21.45 -4.34
CA TYR A 92 9.80 21.59 -5.21
C TYR A 92 10.21 22.36 -6.46
N GLU A 93 10.07 21.70 -7.60
CA GLU A 93 10.22 22.33 -8.90
C GLU A 93 8.86 22.23 -9.60
N SER A 94 8.24 23.38 -9.85
CA SER A 94 6.96 23.45 -10.54
C SER A 94 7.09 22.85 -11.93
N ASP A 95 6.02 22.21 -12.42
CA ASP A 95 5.98 21.73 -13.81
C ASP A 95 6.15 22.91 -14.79
N PHE A 96 5.71 24.11 -14.40
CA PHE A 96 5.99 25.34 -15.14
C PHE A 96 7.50 25.64 -15.20
N ASP A 97 8.21 25.56 -14.06
CA ASP A 97 9.65 25.83 -14.01
C ASP A 97 10.44 24.80 -14.80
N LYS A 98 10.01 23.53 -14.77
CA LYS A 98 10.58 22.46 -15.60
C LYS A 98 10.40 22.74 -17.10
N GLU A 99 9.19 23.07 -17.52
CA GLU A 99 8.91 23.35 -18.94
C GLU A 99 9.59 24.66 -19.39
N PHE A 100 9.64 25.68 -18.55
CA PHE A 100 10.35 26.93 -18.83
C PHE A 100 11.86 26.71 -18.99
N LYS A 101 12.50 25.91 -18.11
CA LYS A 101 13.91 25.51 -18.26
C LYS A 101 14.15 24.74 -19.56
N LYS A 102 13.24 23.84 -19.96
CA LYS A 102 13.33 23.13 -21.23
C LYS A 102 13.26 24.08 -22.44
N LEU A 103 12.42 25.11 -22.38
CA LEU A 103 12.29 26.13 -23.43
C LEU A 103 13.52 27.04 -23.53
N ILE A 104 14.09 27.47 -22.40
CA ILE A 104 15.34 28.24 -22.37
C ILE A 104 16.52 27.41 -22.91
N ASN A 105 16.66 26.16 -22.46
CA ASN A 105 17.75 25.29 -22.91
C ASN A 105 17.63 24.88 -24.40
N LYS A 106 16.43 24.97 -24.99
CA LYS A 106 16.21 24.75 -26.43
C LYS A 106 16.48 25.97 -27.31
N SER A 107 16.81 27.13 -26.75
CA SER A 107 17.12 28.34 -27.54
C SER A 107 18.63 28.60 -27.62
N PRO A 108 19.38 27.95 -28.54
CA PRO A 108 20.72 28.41 -28.85
C PRO A 108 20.64 29.60 -29.84
N ASN A 109 21.21 30.73 -29.42
CA ASN A 109 21.91 31.69 -30.27
C ASN A 109 21.14 32.29 -31.48
N ARG A 110 20.25 33.26 -31.26
CA ARG A 110 19.97 34.26 -32.31
C ARG A 110 21.18 35.20 -32.39
N LYS A 111 21.96 35.04 -33.46
CA LYS A 111 23.10 35.88 -33.83
C LYS A 111 22.78 37.36 -33.61
N LYS A 112 23.66 38.07 -32.90
CA LYS A 112 23.72 39.54 -32.94
C LYS A 112 24.19 39.93 -34.35
N GLU A 113 23.42 40.79 -35.00
CA GLU A 113 23.79 41.52 -36.23
C GLU A 113 24.99 42.44 -36.01
#